data_AF-A0A017RRE1-F1
#
_entry.id   AF-A0A017RRE1-F1
#
_cell.length_a   1.000
_cell.length_b   1.000
_cell.length_c   1.000
_cell.angle_alpha   90.00
_cell.angle_beta   90.00
_cell.angle_gamma   90.00
#
_symmetry.space_group_name_H-M   'P 1'
#
loop_
_entity.id
_entity.type
_entity.pdbx_description
1 polymer ?
#
loop_
_entity_poly.entity_id
_entity_poly.type
_entity_poly.pdbx_seq_one_letter_code
_entity_poly.pdbx_strand_id
1 'polypeptide(L)' 'MRKITAVKYDKNGEIETYQLNTGEMVTKDKAFELVHSGEISGAILGVNEYGRRVIYELSENVNENGKKNLLNTN' A
#
# COMPACT_ATOMS: atom_id res chain seq x y z
N MET A 1 -7.80 7.18 -10.93
CA MET A 1 -7.25 5.92 -10.38
C MET A 1 -7.39 5.93 -8.88
N ARG A 2 -7.57 4.76 -8.26
CA ARG A 2 -7.64 4.63 -6.80
C ARG A 2 -6.23 4.75 -6.20
N LYS A 3 -6.12 5.17 -4.94
CA LYS A 3 -4.86 5.21 -4.18
C LYS A 3 -5.12 4.69 -2.77
N ILE A 4 -4.16 3.97 -2.19
CA ILE A 4 -4.22 3.57 -0.77
C ILE A 4 -3.86 4.81 0.07
N THR A 5 -4.69 5.15 1.04
CA THR A 5 -4.50 6.31 1.92
C THR A 5 -4.28 5.94 3.38
N ALA A 6 -4.77 4.78 3.82
CA ALA A 6 -4.54 4.27 5.16
C ALA A 6 -4.55 2.74 5.19
N VAL A 7 -3.98 2.17 6.25
CA VAL A 7 -3.93 0.72 6.51
C VAL A 7 -4.49 0.47 7.91
N LYS A 8 -5.42 -0.49 8.02
CA LYS A 8 -5.94 -0.94 9.31
C LYS A 8 -5.33 -2.29 9.65
N TYR A 9 -4.86 -2.40 10.88
CA TYR A 9 -4.27 -3.61 11.43
C TYR A 9 -5.24 -4.31 12.38
N ASP A 10 -5.16 -5.63 12.43
CA ASP A 10 -5.87 -6.45 13.42
C ASP A 10 -5.18 -6.38 14.79
N LYS A 11 -5.76 -7.08 15.78
CA LYS A 11 -5.21 -7.16 17.14
C LYS A 11 -3.82 -7.84 17.24
N ASN A 12 -3.39 -8.55 16.20
CA ASN A 12 -2.11 -9.24 16.13
C ASN A 12 -1.06 -8.41 15.37
N GLY A 13 -1.43 -7.22 14.88
CA GLY A 13 -0.55 -6.37 14.07
C GLY A 13 -0.49 -6.77 12.59
N GLU A 14 -1.37 -7.67 12.13
CA GLU A 14 -1.47 -8.06 10.72
C GLU A 14 -2.41 -7.12 9.97
N ILE A 15 -2.16 -6.89 8.68
CA ILE A 15 -3.00 -6.01 7.86
C ILE A 15 -4.36 -6.67 7.63
N GLU A 16 -5.42 -5.99 8.07
CA GLU A 16 -6.82 -6.41 7.92
C GLU A 16 -7.45 -5.80 6.66
N THR A 17 -7.35 -4.47 6.51
CA THR A 17 -7.97 -3.72 5.40
C THR A 17 -7.12 -2.51 4.97
N TYR A 18 -7.34 -2.08 3.74
CA TYR A 18 -6.77 -0.87 3.15
C TYR A 18 -7.88 0.14 2.89
N GLN A 19 -7.64 1.40 3.24
CA GLN A 19 -8.52 2.50 2.87
C GLN A 19 -8.07 3.08 1.53
N LEU A 20 -9.03 3.26 0.62
CA LEU A 20 -8.80 3.92 -0.65
C LEU A 20 -9.13 5.42 -0.55
N ASN A 21 -8.58 6.22 -1.45
CA ASN A 21 -8.87 7.65 -1.57
C ASN A 21 -10.36 7.96 -1.85
N THR A 22 -11.15 6.98 -2.23
CA THR A 22 -12.61 7.06 -2.35
C THR A 22 -13.34 7.00 -0.99
N GLY A 23 -12.63 6.68 0.09
CA GLY A 23 -13.21 6.36 1.41
C GLY A 23 -13.61 4.89 1.56
N GLU A 24 -13.50 4.08 0.51
CA GLU A 24 -13.81 2.65 0.53
C GLU A 24 -12.75 1.88 1.34
N MET A 25 -13.20 0.96 2.20
CA MET A 25 -12.35 0.00 2.90
C MET A 25 -12.39 -1.33 2.16
N VAL A 26 -11.23 -1.81 1.70
CA VAL A 26 -11.10 -3.09 0.99
C VAL A 26 -10.26 -4.07 1.81
N THR A 27 -10.56 -5.36 1.71
CA THR A 27 -9.75 -6.41 2.34
C THR A 27 -8.37 -6.50 1.71
N LYS A 28 -7.43 -7.14 2.42
CA LYS A 28 -6.08 -7.39 1.91
C LYS A 28 -6.06 -8.10 0.56
N ASP A 29 -6.86 -9.17 0.41
CA ASP A 29 -6.92 -9.91 -0.86
C ASP A 29 -7.51 -9.06 -1.98
N LYS A 30 -8.54 -8.26 -1.68
CA LYS A 30 -9.12 -7.37 -2.68
C LYS A 30 -8.14 -6.28 -3.10
N ALA A 31 -7.39 -5.71 -2.15
CA ALA A 31 -6.34 -4.76 -2.47
C ALA A 31 -5.27 -5.38 -3.37
N PHE A 32 -4.88 -6.64 -3.17
CA PHE A 32 -3.95 -7.33 -4.06
C PHE A 32 -4.48 -7.45 -5.49
N GLU A 33 -5.75 -7.86 -5.65
CA GLU A 33 -6.38 -7.90 -6.98
C GLU A 33 -6.37 -6.53 -7.66
N LEU A 34 -6.73 -5.49 -6.92
CA LEU A 34 -6.82 -4.12 -7.45
C LEU A 34 -5.45 -3.52 -7.82
N VAL A 35 -4.39 -3.86 -7.08
CA VAL A 35 -3.02 -3.49 -7.45
C VAL A 35 -2.57 -4.31 -8.67
N HIS A 36 -2.88 -5.61 -8.72
CA HIS A 36 -2.54 -6.46 -9.86
C HIS A 36 -3.23 -6.03 -11.16
N SER A 37 -4.49 -5.60 -11.07
CA SER A 37 -5.27 -5.09 -12.21
C SER A 37 -4.89 -3.66 -12.63
N GLY A 38 -4.02 -2.99 -11.88
CA GLY A 38 -3.63 -1.60 -12.13
C GLY A 38 -4.69 -0.56 -11.76
N GLU A 39 -5.73 -0.94 -11.00
CA GLU A 39 -6.77 -0.02 -10.54
C GLU A 39 -6.30 0.89 -9.39
N ILE A 40 -5.31 0.44 -8.61
CA ILE A 40 -4.63 1.22 -7.58
C ILE A 40 -3.30 1.74 -8.13
N SER A 41 -3.19 3.05 -8.22
CA SER A 41 -1.96 3.75 -8.58
C SER A 41 -1.03 3.94 -7.38
N GLY A 42 0.27 4.06 -7.64
CA GLY A 42 1.26 4.31 -6.59
C GLY A 42 1.49 3.11 -5.67
N ALA A 43 1.16 1.90 -6.11
CA ALA A 43 1.34 0.67 -5.36
C ALA A 43 1.84 -0.45 -6.26
N ILE A 44 2.68 -1.34 -5.72
CA ILE A 44 3.15 -2.55 -6.41
C ILE A 44 3.02 -3.76 -5.49
N LEU A 45 2.88 -4.93 -6.10
CA LEU A 45 2.97 -6.21 -5.41
C LEU A 45 4.42 -6.64 -5.32
N GLY A 46 4.81 -7.12 -4.16
CA GLY A 46 6.10 -7.77 -3.96
C GLY A 46 6.01 -8.91 -2.96
N VAL A 47 7.17 -9.47 -2.65
CA VAL A 47 7.34 -10.56 -1.69
C VAL A 47 8.34 -10.09 -0.65
N ASN A 48 8.00 -10.23 0.62
CA ASN A 48 8.92 -9.87 1.71
C ASN A 48 9.98 -10.96 1.94
N GLU A 49 10.91 -10.71 2.86
CA GLU A 49 12.00 -11.64 3.23
C GLU A 49 11.52 -13.03 3.72
N TYR A 50 10.26 -13.13 4.15
CA TYR A 50 9.63 -14.38 4.61
C TYR A 50 8.82 -15.09 3.52
N GLY A 51 8.91 -14.65 2.26
CA GLY A 51 8.15 -15.25 1.16
C GLY A 51 6.66 -14.88 1.11
N ARG A 52 6.21 -13.89 1.90
CA ARG A 52 4.80 -13.45 1.94
C ARG A 52 4.54 -12.32 0.95
N ARG A 53 3.41 -12.38 0.24
CA ARG A 53 2.93 -11.32 -0.64
C ARG A 53 2.59 -10.06 0.18
N VAL A 54 3.05 -8.90 -0.30
CA VAL A 54 2.85 -7.58 0.34
C VAL A 54 2.63 -6.50 -0.73
N ILE A 55 1.98 -5.40 -0.33
CA ILE A 55 1.86 -4.19 -1.16
C ILE A 55 2.91 -3.18 -0.69
N TYR A 56 3.72 -2.69 -1.62
CA TYR A 56 4.62 -1.56 -1.40
C TYR A 56 4.02 -0.30 -2.02
N GLU A 57 4.10 0.81 -1.29
CA GLU A 57 3.82 2.14 -1.84
C GLU A 57 4.98 2.57 -2.75
N LEU A 58 4.67 2.91 -4.00
CA LEU A 58 5.60 3.62 -4.86
C LEU A 58 5.63 5.07 -4.40
N SER A 59 6.65 5.46 -3.65
CA SER A 59 6.84 6.88 -3.34
C SER A 59 7.21 7.62 -4.62
N GLU A 60 6.38 8.56 -5.07
CA GLU A 60 6.69 9.45 -6.22
C GLU A 60 7.92 10.35 -5.96
N ASN A 61 8.50 10.32 -4.76
CA ASN A 61 9.71 11.04 -4.34
C ASN A 61 10.86 10.10 -3.94
N VAL A 62 11.11 9.04 -4.72
CA VAL A 62 12.43 8.38 -4.64
C VAL A 62 13.42 9.26 -5.38
N ASN A 63 14.27 9.99 -4.66
CA ASN A 63 15.52 10.43 -5.30
C ASN A 63 16.35 9.20 -5.67
N GLU A 64 17.34 9.37 -6.54
CA GLU A 64 18.24 8.35 -7.11
C GLU A 64 18.93 7.38 -6.10
N ASN A 65 18.70 7.57 -4.79
CA ASN A 65 19.25 6.80 -3.69
C ASN A 65 18.22 6.07 -2.80
N GLY A 66 16.95 5.94 -3.21
CA GLY A 66 16.01 5.00 -2.55
C GLY A 66 15.42 5.45 -1.19
N LYS A 67 15.63 6.71 -0.76
CA LYS A 67 15.19 7.17 0.58
C LYS A 67 13.89 7.99 0.51
N LYS A 68 12.87 7.53 1.25
CA LYS A 68 11.57 8.22 1.46
C LYS A 68 11.77 9.46 2.36
N ASN A 69 11.40 10.65 1.89
CA ASN A 69 11.26 11.81 2.76
C ASN A 69 9.87 11.78 3.41
N LEU A 70 9.81 11.34 4.67
CA LEU A 70 8.57 11.22 5.46
C LEU A 70 8.27 12.47 6.32
N LEU A 71 8.95 13.60 6.12
CA LEU A 71 8.77 14.80 6.94
C LEU A 71 8.39 16.01 6.08
N ASN A 72 7.12 16.09 5.73
CA ASN A 72 6.41 17.37 5.78
C ASN A 72 4.94 17.12 6.14
N THR A 73 4.73 16.51 7.30
CA THR A 73 3.47 16.63 8.05
C THR A 73 3.45 18.01 8.68
N ASN A 74 2.60 18.91 8.17
CA ASN A 74 2.13 20.08 8.91
C ASN A 74 1.21 19.63 10.06
#